data_AF-A0A372LR40-F1
#
_entry.id   AF-A0A372LR40-F1
#
_cell.length_a   1.000
_cell.length_b   1.000
_cell.length_c   1.000
_cell.angle_alpha   90.00
_cell.angle_beta   90.00
_cell.angle_gamma   90.00
#
_symmetry.space_group_name_H-M   'P 1'
#
loop_
_entity.id
_entity.type
_entity.pdbx_description
1 polymer ?
#
loop_
_entity_poly.entity_id
_entity_poly.type
_entity_poly.pdbx_seq_one_letter_code
_entity_poly.pdbx_strand_id
1 'polypeptide(L)'
;MPRYETRKIVFSKNDLPKDIKAGDVRKYFSSQIRIKDLHHTNQYGNFILCDYIFDAEEKERVDAPWDIKKGVLVNENNPYELLHVLTVRSVYQMPTTVGYMVKNRNNGEIMGLSYKQTWNLLYHEGATNAEATISRYGKFTTHLLDTIDELPSLSSSYWQLSPIDENEKLLVPLTKEVMKELEKSLKRVINEGLKKRIRRLSAEQSNKDYEAMDLVAERIRTANKITVLTGAGISTMSGIPDYRSAAAGVWQQKPDLLRSLNQQTFLEDPKQFWDSYYDLFAVTLNEIIPYQTNEAVVTAIDMINPNEGHQFFAKLEETGKNVTILTQNVDGLHQKAGSRNVLEIHGNVTTCSCLECGRTYRLKEVFKVGSIPRCECGHVLRPNVVFFGDAVQQFDRGEEAIVNSDLIIVAGTSLQVSPFNQLPRLAAANDIPVVYINGEAPDDEFDYVLQGNISEICGILEQKQ
;
A
#
# COMPACT_ATOMS: atom_id res chain seq x y z
N MET A 1 -40.28 24.66 33.32
CA MET A 1 -39.41 23.49 33.09
C MET A 1 -39.28 23.30 31.58
N PRO A 2 -38.08 23.39 31.00
CA PRO A 2 -37.88 23.07 29.60
C PRO A 2 -38.21 21.57 29.39
N ARG A 3 -39.12 21.25 28.48
CA ARG A 3 -39.35 19.86 28.05
C ARG A 3 -38.18 19.48 27.14
N TYR A 4 -37.24 18.72 27.67
CA TYR A 4 -36.20 18.08 26.87
C TYR A 4 -36.89 17.10 25.91
N GLU A 5 -36.91 17.39 24.61
CA GLU A 5 -37.19 16.34 23.61
C GLU A 5 -35.95 15.47 23.54
N THR A 6 -35.96 14.38 24.30
CA THR A 6 -34.88 13.39 24.29
C THR A 6 -35.00 12.54 23.04
N ARG A 7 -34.02 12.65 22.15
CA ARG A 7 -33.83 11.69 21.06
C ARG A 7 -33.01 10.50 21.56
N LYS A 8 -33.44 9.28 21.25
CA LYS A 8 -32.79 8.05 21.69
C LYS A 8 -31.79 7.58 20.63
N ILE A 9 -30.55 7.38 21.04
CA ILE A 9 -29.45 6.98 20.15
C ILE A 9 -28.74 5.74 20.71
N VAL A 10 -28.18 4.96 19.80
CA VAL A 10 -27.51 3.71 20.15
C VAL A 10 -26.04 3.77 19.71
N PHE A 11 -25.10 3.60 20.64
CA PHE A 11 -23.67 3.61 20.35
C PHE A 11 -23.03 2.24 20.46
N SER A 12 -21.97 2.00 19.69
CA SER A 12 -21.10 0.85 19.94
C SER A 12 -20.43 1.01 21.30
N LYS A 13 -20.23 -0.11 22.00
CA LYS A 13 -19.57 -0.12 23.31
C LYS A 13 -18.17 0.49 23.29
N ASN A 14 -17.52 0.49 22.12
CA ASN A 14 -16.18 1.06 21.92
C ASN A 14 -16.16 2.57 21.64
N ASP A 15 -17.32 3.20 21.39
CA ASP A 15 -17.41 4.63 21.02
C ASP A 15 -17.30 5.56 22.23
N LEU A 16 -17.46 5.02 23.44
CA LEU A 16 -17.42 5.76 24.69
C LEU A 16 -16.20 5.37 25.54
N PRO A 17 -15.69 6.27 26.41
CA PRO A 17 -14.59 5.98 27.32
C PRO A 17 -14.87 4.73 28.17
N LYS A 18 -13.81 4.00 28.56
CA LYS A 18 -13.93 2.69 29.23
C LYS A 18 -14.61 2.70 30.61
N ASP A 19 -14.89 3.87 31.20
CA ASP A 19 -15.53 4.00 32.52
C ASP A 19 -16.86 4.79 32.44
N ILE A 20 -17.96 4.08 32.22
CA ILE A 20 -19.31 4.64 32.14
C ILE A 20 -20.33 3.81 32.91
N LYS A 21 -21.28 4.48 33.56
CA LYS A 21 -22.41 3.90 34.29
C LYS A 21 -23.74 4.39 33.72
N ALA A 22 -24.79 3.59 33.86
CA ALA A 22 -26.15 4.05 33.55
C ALA A 22 -26.49 5.28 34.41
N GLY A 23 -27.02 6.33 33.77
CA GLY A 23 -27.28 7.63 34.37
C GLY A 23 -26.18 8.68 34.17
N ASP A 24 -24.97 8.28 33.77
CA ASP A 24 -23.88 9.23 33.50
C ASP A 24 -24.23 10.18 32.34
N VAL A 25 -23.84 11.45 32.49
CA VAL A 25 -23.88 12.43 31.42
C VAL A 25 -22.48 12.64 30.87
N ARG A 26 -22.30 12.46 29.56
CA ARG A 26 -21.02 12.61 28.87
C ARG A 26 -21.16 13.61 27.72
N LYS A 27 -20.08 14.34 27.45
CA LYS A 27 -19.99 15.22 26.28
C LYS A 27 -19.49 14.41 25.09
N TYR A 28 -20.20 14.44 23.97
CA TYR A 28 -19.90 13.71 22.74
C TYR A 28 -20.15 14.60 21.53
N PHE A 29 -19.13 14.80 20.67
CA PHE A 29 -19.15 15.70 19.49
C PHE A 29 -19.98 16.97 19.68
N SER A 30 -19.61 17.79 20.68
CA SER A 30 -20.25 19.08 21.05
C SER A 30 -21.63 19.04 21.72
N SER A 31 -22.25 17.87 21.88
CA SER A 31 -23.55 17.70 22.55
C SER A 31 -23.42 16.87 23.85
N GLN A 32 -24.42 16.90 24.72
CA GLN A 32 -24.48 16.06 25.92
C GLN A 32 -25.39 14.86 25.70
N ILE A 33 -24.93 13.68 26.14
CA ILE A 33 -25.70 12.44 26.11
C ILE A 33 -25.87 11.92 27.54
N ARG A 34 -27.03 11.34 27.84
CA ARG A 34 -27.30 10.61 29.09
C ARG A 34 -27.38 9.13 28.81
N ILE A 35 -26.55 8.35 29.48
CA ILE A 35 -26.55 6.89 29.33
C ILE A 35 -27.79 6.32 30.01
N LYS A 36 -28.60 5.55 29.27
CA LYS A 36 -29.80 4.88 29.79
C LYS A 36 -29.53 3.44 30.15
N ASP A 37 -28.90 2.71 29.23
CA ASP A 37 -28.68 1.28 29.34
C ASP A 37 -27.36 0.90 28.66
N LEU A 38 -26.50 0.19 29.39
CA LEU A 38 -25.20 -0.28 28.90
C LEU A 38 -25.27 -1.65 28.19
N HIS A 39 -26.43 -2.30 28.27
CA HIS A 39 -26.67 -3.65 27.76
C HIS A 39 -27.87 -3.70 26.80
N HIS A 40 -28.22 -2.56 26.21
CA HIS A 40 -29.31 -2.46 25.27
C HIS A 40 -29.11 -3.41 24.09
N THR A 41 -30.14 -4.14 23.71
CA THR A 41 -30.11 -5.07 22.58
C THR A 41 -31.27 -4.77 21.66
N ASN A 42 -31.00 -4.65 20.36
CA ASN A 42 -32.01 -4.55 19.32
C ASN A 42 -31.74 -5.59 18.22
N GLN A 43 -32.49 -5.53 17.12
CA GLN A 43 -32.32 -6.44 15.98
C GLN A 43 -30.92 -6.38 15.32
N TYR A 44 -30.12 -5.35 15.63
CA TYR A 44 -28.78 -5.13 15.09
C TYR A 44 -27.65 -5.60 16.03
N GLY A 45 -27.97 -6.02 17.26
CA GLY A 45 -26.99 -6.53 18.23
C GLY A 45 -27.02 -5.81 19.58
N ASN A 46 -25.88 -5.88 20.29
CA ASN A 46 -25.71 -5.33 21.65
C ASN A 46 -25.03 -3.96 21.60
N PHE A 47 -25.59 -2.98 22.30
CA PHE A 47 -25.19 -1.59 22.25
C PHE A 47 -25.42 -0.85 23.57
N ILE A 48 -25.04 0.43 23.59
CA ILE A 48 -25.34 1.37 24.67
C ILE A 48 -26.45 2.31 24.20
N LEU A 49 -27.57 2.31 24.92
CA LEU A 49 -28.67 3.25 24.69
C LEU A 49 -28.44 4.54 25.46
N CYS A 50 -28.54 5.66 24.78
CA CYS A 50 -28.38 7.00 25.34
C CYS A 50 -29.54 7.91 24.91
N ASP A 51 -29.81 8.95 25.71
CA ASP A 51 -30.63 10.09 25.30
C ASP A 51 -29.73 11.27 24.94
N TYR A 52 -29.97 11.94 23.83
CA TYR A 52 -29.47 13.30 23.62
C TYR A 52 -30.17 14.26 24.58
N ILE A 53 -29.38 15.03 25.32
CA ILE A 53 -29.88 16.16 26.11
C ILE A 53 -29.79 17.40 25.22
N PHE A 54 -30.91 17.81 24.64
CA PHE A 54 -31.06 19.11 24.00
C PHE A 54 -31.43 20.15 25.04
N ASP A 55 -30.60 21.17 25.26
CA ASP A 55 -31.02 22.27 26.12
C ASP A 55 -32.17 23.01 25.44
N ALA A 56 -33.37 22.95 26.04
CA ALA A 56 -34.58 23.48 25.41
C ALA A 56 -34.64 25.04 25.39
N GLU A 57 -33.51 25.70 25.62
CA GLU A 57 -33.32 27.13 25.34
C GLU A 57 -32.93 27.42 23.88
N GLU A 58 -32.66 26.41 23.05
CA GLU A 58 -32.62 26.61 21.59
C GLU A 58 -34.03 26.63 20.99
N LYS A 59 -34.88 27.54 21.50
CA LYS A 59 -35.99 28.07 20.73
C LYS A 59 -35.43 29.06 19.71
N GLU A 60 -35.68 28.79 18.44
CA GLU A 60 -35.69 29.77 17.33
C GLU A 60 -34.66 30.91 17.45
N ARG A 61 -33.42 30.65 17.05
CA ARG A 61 -32.51 31.70 16.59
C ARG A 61 -32.11 31.42 15.16
N VAL A 62 -32.83 32.06 14.24
CA VAL A 62 -32.29 32.40 12.93
C VAL A 62 -31.33 33.59 13.14
N ASP A 63 -30.20 33.56 12.44
CA ASP A 63 -29.08 34.53 12.42
C ASP A 63 -27.89 34.25 13.36
N ALA A 64 -27.40 33.01 13.40
CA ALA A 64 -26.07 32.69 13.95
C ALA A 64 -25.20 31.94 12.92
N PRO A 65 -23.86 32.10 12.93
CA PRO A 65 -22.91 31.46 11.99
C PRO A 65 -22.96 29.91 11.91
N TRP A 66 -23.88 29.30 12.65
CA TRP A 66 -24.14 27.86 12.76
C TRP A 66 -25.42 27.44 12.03
N ASP A 67 -26.00 28.28 11.18
CA ASP A 67 -27.19 27.91 10.38
C ASP A 67 -26.91 26.63 9.55
N ILE A 68 -27.59 25.55 9.95
CA ILE A 68 -27.59 24.27 9.24
C ILE A 68 -28.86 24.20 8.40
N LYS A 69 -28.70 24.11 7.09
CA LYS A 69 -29.81 23.80 6.19
C LYS A 69 -29.96 22.29 6.13
N LYS A 70 -31.13 21.80 6.50
CA LYS A 70 -31.51 20.40 6.29
C LYS A 70 -32.01 20.21 4.86
N GLY A 71 -31.70 19.07 4.27
CA GLY A 71 -32.32 18.63 3.04
C GLY A 71 -33.74 18.14 3.27
N VAL A 72 -34.22 17.29 2.36
CA VAL A 72 -35.51 16.60 2.54
C VAL A 72 -35.50 15.84 3.87
N LEU A 73 -36.51 16.14 4.70
CA LEU A 73 -36.65 15.53 6.01
C LEU A 73 -36.94 14.04 5.87
N VAL A 74 -36.50 13.28 6.87
CA VAL A 74 -36.75 11.85 6.92
C VAL A 74 -38.25 11.56 6.97
N ASN A 75 -38.68 10.64 6.11
CA ASN A 75 -40.05 10.20 5.96
C ASN A 75 -40.06 8.73 5.56
N GLU A 76 -41.04 7.96 6.05
CA GLU A 76 -41.23 6.56 5.68
C GLU A 76 -41.46 6.34 4.17
N ASN A 77 -41.94 7.37 3.48
CA ASN A 77 -42.19 7.39 2.04
C ASN A 77 -40.99 7.90 1.23
N ASN A 78 -39.88 8.27 1.88
CA ASN A 78 -38.69 8.70 1.15
C ASN A 78 -38.14 7.57 0.27
N PRO A 79 -37.63 7.93 -0.92
CA PRO A 79 -37.23 6.96 -1.95
C PRO A 79 -35.95 6.21 -1.61
N TYR A 80 -35.11 6.71 -0.69
CA TYR A 80 -33.82 6.08 -0.36
C TYR A 80 -33.74 5.56 1.07
N GLU A 81 -32.81 4.62 1.25
CA GLU A 81 -32.45 4.05 2.55
C GLU A 81 -30.93 3.86 2.59
N LEU A 82 -30.29 4.35 3.64
CA LEU A 82 -28.88 4.10 3.90
C LEU A 82 -28.73 2.68 4.48
N LEU A 83 -27.91 1.83 3.88
CA LEU A 83 -27.75 0.44 4.33
C LEU A 83 -26.44 0.19 5.09
N HIS A 84 -25.31 0.70 4.58
CA HIS A 84 -23.99 0.53 5.21
C HIS A 84 -23.08 1.73 4.90
N VAL A 85 -22.09 1.95 5.75
CA VAL A 85 -20.92 2.78 5.51
C VAL A 85 -19.86 1.89 4.84
N LEU A 86 -19.43 2.27 3.64
CA LEU A 86 -18.36 1.58 2.94
C LEU A 86 -17.02 2.05 3.51
N THR A 87 -16.21 1.10 3.97
CA THR A 87 -14.97 1.39 4.70
C THR A 87 -13.78 0.57 4.20
N VAL A 88 -12.59 1.13 4.38
CA VAL A 88 -11.29 0.49 4.16
C VAL A 88 -10.59 0.42 5.51
N ARG A 89 -10.14 -0.77 5.92
CA ARG A 89 -9.32 -0.90 7.13
C ARG A 89 -7.95 -0.28 6.91
N SER A 90 -7.50 0.58 7.84
CA SER A 90 -6.16 1.18 7.82
C SER A 90 -5.12 0.36 8.61
N VAL A 91 -3.86 0.80 8.61
CA VAL A 91 -2.71 0.17 9.32
C VAL A 91 -2.94 0.02 10.83
N TYR A 92 -3.85 0.80 11.41
CA TYR A 92 -4.24 0.71 12.83
C TYR A 92 -5.59 0.03 13.06
N GLN A 93 -6.11 -0.70 12.07
CA GLN A 93 -7.47 -1.24 12.06
C GLN A 93 -8.57 -0.17 12.17
N MET A 94 -8.22 1.12 12.06
CA MET A 94 -9.21 2.19 12.05
C MET A 94 -9.91 2.21 10.69
N PRO A 95 -11.25 2.08 10.65
CA PRO A 95 -12.02 2.11 9.42
C PRO A 95 -11.98 3.52 8.82
N THR A 96 -11.56 3.64 7.57
CA THR A 96 -11.67 4.88 6.79
C THR A 96 -12.88 4.80 5.89
N THR A 97 -13.84 5.70 6.06
CA THR A 97 -15.03 5.77 5.20
C THR A 97 -14.65 6.22 3.79
N VAL A 98 -15.08 5.45 2.79
CA VAL A 98 -14.91 5.77 1.36
C VAL A 98 -16.24 6.11 0.68
N GLY A 99 -17.37 5.77 1.31
CA GLY A 99 -18.70 6.04 0.79
C GLY A 99 -19.79 5.39 1.61
N TYR A 100 -20.97 5.26 1.02
CA TYR A 100 -22.14 4.62 1.61
C TYR A 100 -22.81 3.69 0.61
N MET A 101 -23.39 2.62 1.12
CA MET A 101 -24.28 1.75 0.38
C MET A 101 -25.71 2.28 0.55
N VAL A 102 -26.36 2.62 -0.55
CA VAL A 102 -27.69 3.24 -0.56
C VAL A 102 -28.62 2.39 -1.41
N LYS A 103 -29.83 2.16 -0.91
CA LYS A 103 -30.91 1.46 -1.62
C LYS A 103 -31.94 2.46 -2.11
N ASN A 104 -32.29 2.37 -3.39
CA ASN A 104 -33.49 2.99 -3.95
C ASN A 104 -34.68 2.05 -3.71
N ARG A 105 -35.65 2.51 -2.92
CA ARG A 105 -36.82 1.72 -2.50
C ARG A 105 -37.89 1.63 -3.58
N ASN A 106 -37.87 2.52 -4.59
CA ASN A 106 -38.85 2.50 -5.67
C ASN A 106 -38.59 1.36 -6.67
N ASN A 107 -37.32 1.04 -6.92
CA ASN A 107 -36.92 0.01 -7.89
C ASN A 107 -36.12 -1.15 -7.25
N GLY A 108 -35.72 -1.05 -5.98
CA GLY A 108 -34.94 -2.05 -5.25
C GLY A 108 -33.43 -2.02 -5.54
N GLU A 109 -32.95 -1.07 -6.35
CA GLU A 109 -31.55 -0.97 -6.73
C GLU A 109 -30.67 -0.58 -5.53
N ILE A 110 -29.49 -1.21 -5.42
CA ILE A 110 -28.51 -0.91 -4.36
C ILE A 110 -27.21 -0.47 -5.03
N MET A 111 -26.68 0.67 -4.61
CA MET A 111 -25.45 1.25 -5.16
C MET A 111 -24.50 1.72 -4.06
N GLY A 112 -23.21 1.65 -4.34
CA GLY A 112 -22.19 2.33 -3.54
C GLY A 112 -21.93 3.73 -4.07
N LEU A 113 -22.18 4.73 -3.24
CA LEU A 113 -22.08 6.15 -3.56
C LEU A 113 -21.01 6.82 -2.70
N SER A 114 -20.34 7.82 -3.27
CA SER A 114 -19.35 8.59 -2.51
C SER A 114 -20.06 9.40 -1.43
N TYR A 115 -19.31 9.90 -0.47
CA TYR A 115 -19.86 10.79 0.56
C TYR A 115 -20.68 11.94 -0.05
N LYS A 116 -20.13 12.60 -1.07
CA LYS A 116 -20.77 13.76 -1.73
C LYS A 116 -22.00 13.35 -2.54
N GLN A 117 -21.95 12.20 -3.23
CA GLN A 117 -23.11 11.69 -3.98
C GLN A 117 -24.24 11.31 -3.04
N THR A 118 -23.93 10.57 -1.97
CA THR A 118 -24.89 10.21 -0.94
C THR A 118 -25.50 11.46 -0.33
N TRP A 119 -24.68 12.43 0.05
CA TRP A 119 -25.16 13.69 0.59
C TRP A 119 -26.10 14.40 -0.39
N ASN A 120 -25.71 14.59 -1.66
CA ASN A 120 -26.56 15.24 -2.67
C ASN A 120 -27.91 14.53 -2.83
N LEU A 121 -27.88 13.20 -2.92
CA LEU A 121 -29.06 12.36 -3.07
C LEU A 121 -30.02 12.55 -1.90
N LEU A 122 -29.50 12.39 -0.68
CA LEU A 122 -30.29 12.52 0.53
C LEU A 122 -30.77 13.96 0.77
N TYR A 123 -29.98 14.97 0.35
CA TYR A 123 -30.34 16.36 0.53
C TYR A 123 -31.53 16.76 -0.34
N HIS A 124 -31.60 16.26 -1.57
CA HIS A 124 -32.62 16.63 -2.55
C HIS A 124 -33.82 15.69 -2.59
N GLU A 125 -33.64 14.40 -2.27
CA GLU A 125 -34.68 13.39 -2.44
C GLU A 125 -35.07 12.71 -1.12
N GLY A 126 -34.22 12.77 -0.09
CA GLY A 126 -34.51 12.25 1.26
C GLY A 126 -34.27 10.76 1.43
N ALA A 127 -34.05 10.32 2.67
CA ALA A 127 -34.02 8.90 3.04
C ALA A 127 -34.96 8.58 4.20
N THR A 128 -35.25 7.29 4.38
CA THR A 128 -36.07 6.77 5.47
C THR A 128 -35.36 6.77 6.82
N ASN A 129 -34.03 6.80 6.85
CA ASN A 129 -33.22 6.60 8.05
C ASN A 129 -32.03 7.56 8.18
N ALA A 130 -31.85 8.50 7.25
CA ALA A 130 -30.72 9.41 7.26
C ALA A 130 -31.12 10.80 6.76
N GLU A 131 -30.56 11.84 7.36
CA GLU A 131 -30.69 13.22 6.89
C GLU A 131 -29.34 13.76 6.41
N ALA A 132 -29.40 14.51 5.30
CA ALA A 132 -28.28 15.29 4.80
C ALA A 132 -28.46 16.76 5.19
N THR A 133 -27.38 17.37 5.65
CA THR A 133 -27.36 18.74 6.13
C THR A 133 -26.15 19.49 5.59
N ILE A 134 -26.27 20.81 5.42
CA ILE A 134 -25.19 21.67 4.97
C ILE A 134 -25.09 22.88 5.89
N SER A 135 -23.87 23.18 6.33
CA SER A 135 -23.58 24.42 7.05
C SER A 135 -23.34 25.59 6.08
N ARG A 136 -23.47 26.83 6.56
CA ARG A 136 -23.16 28.05 5.77
C ARG A 136 -21.77 28.06 5.14
N TYR A 137 -20.79 27.35 5.71
CA TYR A 137 -19.43 27.22 5.16
C TYR A 137 -19.31 26.20 4.01
N GLY A 138 -20.43 25.64 3.54
CA GLY A 138 -20.44 24.61 2.49
C GLY A 138 -19.91 23.27 2.98
N LYS A 139 -19.80 23.05 4.30
CA LYS A 139 -19.49 21.73 4.86
C LYS A 139 -20.77 20.91 4.90
N PHE A 140 -20.78 19.84 4.11
CA PHE A 140 -21.85 18.86 3.97
C PHE A 140 -21.71 17.76 5.02
N THR A 141 -22.80 17.34 5.66
CA THR A 141 -22.85 16.21 6.59
C THR A 141 -24.05 15.30 6.39
N THR A 142 -23.86 14.01 6.61
CA THR A 142 -24.91 12.98 6.57
C THR A 142 -24.96 12.27 7.91
N HIS A 143 -26.14 12.19 8.53
CA HIS A 143 -26.34 11.58 9.85
C HIS A 143 -27.49 10.59 9.80
N LEU A 144 -27.42 9.53 10.61
CA LEU A 144 -28.58 8.65 10.84
C LEU A 144 -29.58 9.35 11.77
N LEU A 145 -30.88 9.11 11.55
CA LEU A 145 -31.95 9.63 12.41
C LEU A 145 -32.65 8.50 13.18
N ASP A 146 -33.02 8.83 14.42
CA ASP A 146 -33.65 7.94 15.38
C ASP A 146 -35.09 7.63 14.97
N THR A 147 -35.29 6.55 14.22
CA THR A 147 -36.62 6.00 13.94
C THR A 147 -37.05 5.01 15.04
N ILE A 148 -38.28 4.49 14.91
CA ILE A 148 -39.01 3.67 15.89
C ILE A 148 -38.23 2.44 16.41
N ASP A 149 -37.17 2.00 15.72
CA ASP A 149 -36.38 0.81 16.04
C ASP A 149 -34.95 1.09 16.57
N GLU A 150 -34.67 2.31 17.03
CA GLU A 150 -33.41 2.68 17.72
C GLU A 150 -32.15 2.28 16.92
N LEU A 151 -31.83 3.04 15.86
CA LEU A 151 -30.72 2.72 14.95
C LEU A 151 -29.34 2.90 15.62
N PRO A 152 -28.35 2.03 15.30
CA PRO A 152 -26.97 2.23 15.75
C PRO A 152 -26.34 3.47 15.12
N SER A 153 -25.41 4.11 15.82
CA SER A 153 -24.56 5.19 15.31
C SER A 153 -23.79 4.77 14.05
N LEU A 154 -23.51 5.71 13.14
CA LEU A 154 -22.64 5.49 11.97
C LEU A 154 -21.22 5.02 12.34
N SER A 155 -20.76 5.28 13.56
CA SER A 155 -19.48 4.77 14.10
C SER A 155 -19.53 3.28 14.46
N SER A 156 -20.72 2.69 14.60
CA SER A 156 -20.88 1.29 14.96
C SER A 156 -20.30 0.36 13.89
N SER A 157 -19.62 -0.69 14.34
CA SER A 157 -19.10 -1.76 13.46
C SER A 157 -20.20 -2.43 12.65
N TYR A 158 -21.46 -2.38 13.09
CA TYR A 158 -22.60 -2.91 12.35
C TYR A 158 -22.78 -2.23 10.98
N TRP A 159 -22.59 -0.91 10.92
CA TRP A 159 -22.73 -0.18 9.67
C TRP A 159 -21.48 -0.28 8.79
N GLN A 160 -20.35 -0.73 9.32
CA GLN A 160 -19.09 -0.74 8.59
C GLN A 160 -18.95 -2.01 7.75
N LEU A 161 -18.95 -1.82 6.44
CA LEU A 161 -18.83 -2.89 5.47
C LEU A 161 -17.61 -2.62 4.58
N SER A 162 -16.87 -3.67 4.23
CA SER A 162 -15.93 -3.59 3.12
C SER A 162 -16.73 -3.45 1.82
N PRO A 163 -16.32 -2.63 0.83
CA PRO A 163 -16.98 -2.59 -0.47
C PRO A 163 -16.84 -3.91 -1.26
N ILE A 164 -15.91 -4.77 -0.83
CA ILE A 164 -15.52 -6.02 -1.47
C ILE A 164 -15.73 -7.16 -0.47
N ASP A 165 -16.25 -8.29 -0.93
CA ASP A 165 -16.43 -9.50 -0.12
C ASP A 165 -15.13 -10.33 0.03
N GLU A 166 -15.24 -11.48 0.70
CA GLU A 166 -14.12 -12.41 0.91
C GLU A 166 -13.60 -13.06 -0.38
N ASN A 167 -14.38 -13.03 -1.47
CA ASN A 167 -14.04 -13.58 -2.78
C ASN A 167 -13.62 -12.48 -3.77
N GLU A 168 -13.23 -11.31 -3.26
CA GLU A 168 -12.83 -10.14 -4.05
C GLU A 168 -13.92 -9.59 -4.98
N LYS A 169 -15.19 -9.92 -4.75
CA LYS A 169 -16.30 -9.40 -5.55
C LYS A 169 -16.86 -8.14 -4.92
N LEU A 170 -17.16 -7.15 -5.76
CA LEU A 170 -17.92 -5.97 -5.34
C LEU A 170 -19.26 -6.41 -4.76
N LEU A 171 -19.54 -5.99 -3.52
CA LEU A 171 -20.82 -6.24 -2.87
C LEU A 171 -21.96 -5.49 -3.57
N VAL A 172 -21.64 -4.30 -4.11
CA VAL A 172 -22.57 -3.45 -4.85
C VAL A 172 -21.85 -2.74 -6.00
N PRO A 173 -22.56 -2.36 -7.08
CA PRO A 173 -22.01 -1.48 -8.10
C PRO A 173 -21.52 -0.16 -7.47
N LEU A 174 -20.25 0.19 -7.73
CA LEU A 174 -19.63 1.41 -7.22
C LEU A 174 -19.55 2.48 -8.32
N THR A 175 -19.86 3.72 -7.96
CA THR A 175 -19.63 4.85 -8.87
C THR A 175 -18.13 5.11 -9.05
N LYS A 176 -17.77 5.79 -10.17
CA LYS A 176 -16.38 6.18 -10.44
C LYS A 176 -15.79 7.04 -9.32
N GLU A 177 -16.60 7.86 -8.66
CA GLU A 177 -16.19 8.71 -7.55
C GLU A 177 -15.84 7.88 -6.30
N VAL A 178 -16.61 6.85 -5.96
CA VAL A 178 -16.25 5.94 -4.85
C VAL A 178 -14.97 5.19 -5.16
N MET A 179 -14.83 4.68 -6.39
CA MET A 179 -13.63 3.98 -6.81
C MET A 179 -12.38 4.86 -6.65
N LYS A 180 -12.47 6.15 -6.96
CA LYS A 180 -11.37 7.11 -6.73
C LYS A 180 -11.08 7.33 -5.25
N GLU A 181 -12.09 7.42 -4.39
CA GLU A 181 -11.89 7.59 -2.95
C GLU A 181 -11.33 6.32 -2.29
N LEU A 182 -11.73 5.15 -2.77
CA LEU A 182 -11.15 3.85 -2.43
C LEU A 182 -9.67 3.79 -2.78
N GLU A 183 -9.32 4.11 -4.01
CA GLU A 183 -7.92 4.15 -4.48
C GLU A 183 -7.08 5.12 -3.64
N LYS A 184 -7.56 6.34 -3.39
CA LYS A 184 -6.86 7.32 -2.53
C LYS A 184 -6.64 6.80 -1.11
N SER A 185 -7.65 6.15 -0.53
CA SER A 185 -7.58 5.64 0.84
C SER A 185 -6.61 4.47 0.93
N LEU A 186 -6.65 3.54 -0.03
CA LEU A 186 -5.64 2.49 -0.20
C LEU A 186 -4.23 3.06 -0.27
N LYS A 187 -4.01 4.07 -1.13
CA LYS A 187 -2.70 4.71 -1.26
C LYS A 187 -2.19 5.29 0.05
N ARG A 188 -3.07 5.96 0.81
CA ARG A 188 -2.72 6.52 2.12
C ARG A 188 -2.26 5.44 3.10
N VAL A 189 -3.03 4.36 3.19
CA VAL A 189 -2.78 3.24 4.10
C VAL A 189 -1.46 2.54 3.76
N ILE A 190 -1.23 2.24 2.48
CA ILE A 190 0.02 1.64 1.98
C ILE A 190 1.21 2.53 2.30
N ASN A 191 1.11 3.85 2.08
CA ASN A 191 2.19 4.79 2.39
C ASN A 191 2.52 4.83 3.89
N GLU A 192 1.52 4.76 4.76
CA GLU A 192 1.75 4.66 6.22
C GLU A 192 2.45 3.36 6.60
N GLY A 193 2.07 2.24 5.99
CA GLY A 193 2.72 0.94 6.15
C GLY A 193 4.19 0.98 5.73
N LEU A 194 4.47 1.50 4.53
CA LEU A 194 5.82 1.70 4.00
C LEU A 194 6.67 2.54 4.96
N LYS A 195 6.17 3.71 5.39
CA LYS A 195 6.89 4.60 6.32
C LYS A 195 7.20 3.92 7.65
N LYS A 196 6.26 3.16 8.21
CA LYS A 196 6.45 2.44 9.47
C LYS A 196 7.55 1.40 9.33
N ARG A 197 7.54 0.64 8.22
CA ARG A 197 8.55 -0.37 7.93
C ARG A 197 9.94 0.24 7.75
N ILE A 198 10.06 1.29 6.94
CA ILE A 198 11.31 2.02 6.73
C ILE A 198 11.89 2.53 8.05
N ARG A 199 11.09 3.16 8.91
CA ARG A 199 11.54 3.65 10.22
C ARG A 199 12.11 2.55 11.12
N ARG A 200 11.54 1.35 11.08
CA ARG A 200 12.05 0.20 11.84
C ARG A 200 13.41 -0.24 11.31
N LEU A 201 13.54 -0.38 9.99
CA LEU A 201 14.79 -0.77 9.33
C LEU A 201 15.91 0.25 9.58
N SER A 202 15.60 1.56 9.57
CA SER A 202 16.58 2.62 9.86
C SER A 202 17.11 2.59 11.30
N ALA A 203 16.33 2.08 12.28
CA ALA A 203 16.74 2.09 13.68
C ALA A 203 17.79 1.02 14.02
N GLU A 204 18.06 0.08 13.11
CA GLU A 204 18.86 -1.12 13.37
C GLU A 204 20.32 -1.01 12.87
N GLN A 205 20.72 0.08 12.19
CA GLN A 205 22.06 0.21 11.59
C GLN A 205 22.65 1.62 11.77
N SER A 206 23.62 1.77 12.67
CA SER A 206 24.41 3.00 12.82
C SER A 206 25.85 2.65 13.17
N ASN A 207 26.68 2.46 12.14
CA ASN A 207 28.12 2.63 12.27
C ASN A 207 28.60 3.54 11.14
N LYS A 208 29.43 4.53 11.45
CA LYS A 208 29.85 5.55 10.48
C LYS A 208 31.37 5.64 10.47
N ASP A 209 31.97 5.28 9.35
CA ASP A 209 33.41 5.46 9.08
C ASP A 209 33.59 6.59 8.06
N TYR A 210 33.79 7.82 8.55
CA TYR A 210 33.89 9.00 7.69
C TYR A 210 35.18 9.03 6.85
N GLU A 211 36.27 8.40 7.31
CA GLU A 211 37.55 8.39 6.58
C GLU A 211 37.45 7.50 5.34
N ALA A 212 36.88 6.29 5.49
CA ALA A 212 36.59 5.42 4.36
C ALA A 212 35.63 6.10 3.35
N MET A 213 34.66 6.89 3.83
CA MET A 213 33.72 7.62 2.97
C MET A 213 34.41 8.70 2.13
N ASP A 214 35.39 9.42 2.68
CA ASP A 214 36.15 10.44 1.94
C ASP A 214 36.99 9.82 0.82
N LEU A 215 37.63 8.67 1.10
CA LEU A 215 38.38 7.92 0.09
C LEU A 215 37.47 7.41 -1.04
N VAL A 216 36.30 6.87 -0.69
CA VAL A 216 35.32 6.40 -1.68
C VAL A 216 34.76 7.56 -2.51
N ALA A 217 34.44 8.69 -1.90
CA ALA A 217 33.97 9.87 -2.62
C ALA A 217 35.01 10.34 -3.66
N GLU A 218 36.29 10.36 -3.30
CA GLU A 218 37.38 10.71 -4.21
C GLU A 218 37.51 9.71 -5.38
N ARG A 219 37.35 8.40 -5.13
CA ARG A 219 37.33 7.38 -6.19
C ARG A 219 36.17 7.57 -7.15
N ILE A 220 34.97 7.84 -6.63
CA ILE A 220 33.78 8.10 -7.45
C ILE A 220 33.97 9.38 -8.29
N ARG A 221 34.56 10.43 -7.70
CA ARG A 221 34.83 11.70 -8.38
C ARG A 221 35.78 11.52 -9.55
N THR A 222 36.83 10.71 -9.40
CA THR A 222 37.88 10.48 -10.40
C THR A 222 37.51 9.45 -11.48
N ALA A 223 36.63 8.49 -11.18
CA ALA A 223 36.17 7.49 -12.14
C ALA A 223 35.21 8.09 -13.20
N ASN A 224 35.38 7.70 -14.47
CA ASN A 224 34.48 8.12 -15.57
C ASN A 224 33.52 7.00 -15.96
N LYS A 225 33.95 5.74 -15.86
CA LYS A 225 33.14 4.55 -16.11
C LYS A 225 32.94 3.77 -14.82
N ILE A 226 31.71 3.72 -14.33
CA ILE A 226 31.37 3.10 -13.05
C ILE A 226 30.39 1.96 -13.31
N THR A 227 30.73 0.74 -12.90
CA THR A 227 29.78 -0.37 -12.91
C THR A 227 29.28 -0.64 -11.51
N VAL A 228 27.96 -0.68 -11.34
CA VAL A 228 27.30 -0.84 -10.04
C VAL A 228 26.62 -2.20 -10.00
N LEU A 229 27.07 -3.07 -9.10
CA LEU A 229 26.49 -4.38 -8.84
C LEU A 229 25.49 -4.27 -7.69
N THR A 230 24.20 -4.52 -7.95
CA THR A 230 23.16 -4.37 -6.91
C THR A 230 22.36 -5.64 -6.67
N GLY A 231 21.94 -5.82 -5.42
CA GLY A 231 20.99 -6.86 -5.01
C GLY A 231 19.94 -6.33 -4.06
N ALA A 232 19.22 -7.23 -3.41
CA ALA A 232 17.97 -6.92 -2.70
C ALA A 232 18.13 -5.89 -1.57
N GLY A 233 19.33 -5.83 -0.97
CA GLY A 233 19.66 -4.92 0.11
C GLY A 233 19.46 -3.45 -0.26
N ILE A 234 19.69 -3.06 -1.52
CA ILE A 234 19.49 -1.68 -1.96
C ILE A 234 18.01 -1.27 -1.94
N SER A 235 17.09 -2.23 -2.07
CA SER A 235 15.63 -1.99 -2.12
C SER A 235 14.95 -2.08 -0.75
N THR A 236 15.69 -2.43 0.31
CA THR A 236 15.17 -2.54 1.69
C THR A 236 14.55 -1.23 2.17
N MET A 237 15.24 -0.12 1.93
CA MET A 237 14.79 1.24 2.27
C MET A 237 13.68 1.77 1.37
N SER A 238 13.31 1.02 0.32
CA SER A 238 12.08 1.26 -0.46
C SER A 238 10.87 0.49 0.09
N GLY A 239 11.05 -0.30 1.16
CA GLY A 239 10.03 -1.12 1.78
C GLY A 239 9.97 -2.56 1.25
N ILE A 240 10.72 -2.89 0.19
CA ILE A 240 10.83 -4.27 -0.31
C ILE A 240 11.74 -5.05 0.65
N PRO A 241 11.30 -6.15 1.29
CA PRO A 241 12.23 -7.03 2.02
C PRO A 241 13.36 -7.51 1.11
N ASP A 242 14.58 -7.62 1.65
CA ASP A 242 15.62 -8.33 0.92
C ASP A 242 15.16 -9.78 0.65
N TYR A 243 15.51 -10.34 -0.51
CA TYR A 243 15.01 -11.67 -0.90
C TYR A 243 15.38 -12.76 0.09
N ARG A 244 16.40 -12.62 0.95
CA ARG A 244 16.75 -13.69 1.89
C ARG A 244 15.97 -13.61 3.17
N SER A 245 15.64 -12.43 3.64
CA SER A 245 14.77 -12.19 4.78
C SER A 245 13.31 -12.40 4.36
N ALA A 246 12.92 -11.91 3.18
CA ALA A 246 11.64 -12.25 2.57
C ALA A 246 11.55 -13.73 2.33
N ALA A 247 12.54 -14.32 1.66
CA ALA A 247 12.45 -15.73 1.38
C ALA A 247 12.64 -16.53 2.66
N ALA A 248 13.49 -16.22 3.65
CA ALA A 248 13.49 -16.93 4.94
C ALA A 248 12.11 -16.88 5.62
N GLY A 249 11.42 -15.74 5.55
CA GLY A 249 10.01 -15.63 5.95
C GLY A 249 9.06 -16.49 5.11
N VAL A 250 9.16 -16.43 3.77
CA VAL A 250 8.30 -17.16 2.80
C VAL A 250 8.61 -18.66 2.78
N TRP A 251 9.88 -19.07 2.75
CA TRP A 251 10.42 -20.43 2.89
C TRP A 251 9.95 -21.07 4.20
N GLN A 252 9.98 -20.35 5.32
CA GLN A 252 9.49 -20.87 6.60
C GLN A 252 7.95 -20.95 6.64
N GLN A 253 7.26 -19.97 6.07
CA GLN A 253 5.79 -19.92 6.12
C GLN A 253 5.10 -20.78 5.05
N LYS A 254 5.70 -20.91 3.86
CA LYS A 254 5.17 -21.57 2.66
C LYS A 254 6.29 -22.12 1.76
N PRO A 255 6.99 -23.20 2.16
CA PRO A 255 8.08 -23.80 1.37
C PRO A 255 7.63 -24.33 0.01
N ASP A 256 6.34 -24.65 -0.16
CA ASP A 256 5.79 -25.22 -1.40
C ASP A 256 5.65 -24.19 -2.54
N LEU A 257 5.62 -22.88 -2.24
CA LEU A 257 5.52 -21.84 -3.26
C LEU A 257 6.68 -21.91 -4.26
N LEU A 258 7.89 -22.13 -3.76
CA LEU A 258 9.09 -22.10 -4.58
C LEU A 258 9.29 -23.37 -5.41
N ARG A 259 8.67 -24.48 -4.99
CA ARG A 259 8.53 -25.67 -5.83
C ARG A 259 7.61 -25.46 -7.02
N SER A 260 6.72 -24.48 -6.95
CA SER A 260 5.73 -24.18 -7.99
C SER A 260 6.15 -23.00 -8.89
N LEU A 261 7.11 -22.20 -8.45
CA LEU A 261 7.64 -21.05 -9.20
C LEU A 261 8.89 -21.46 -10.00
N ASN A 262 8.68 -22.24 -11.06
CA ASN A 262 9.73 -22.65 -12.00
C ASN A 262 9.16 -22.83 -13.41
N GLN A 263 10.06 -23.04 -14.38
CA GLN A 263 9.70 -23.19 -15.79
C GLN A 263 8.80 -24.41 -16.05
N GLN A 264 9.07 -25.55 -15.40
CA GLN A 264 8.31 -26.78 -15.60
C GLN A 264 6.86 -26.59 -15.16
N THR A 265 6.63 -26.07 -13.96
CA THR A 265 5.28 -25.78 -13.46
C THR A 265 4.56 -24.77 -14.35
N PHE A 266 5.24 -23.73 -14.84
CA PHE A 266 4.63 -22.79 -15.79
C PHE A 266 4.12 -23.47 -17.07
N LEU A 267 4.84 -24.46 -17.59
CA LEU A 267 4.48 -25.16 -18.83
C LEU A 267 3.42 -26.24 -18.61
N GLU A 268 3.51 -27.00 -17.51
CA GLU A 268 2.65 -28.15 -17.22
C GLU A 268 1.35 -27.76 -16.49
N ASP A 269 1.43 -26.83 -15.53
CA ASP A 269 0.31 -26.32 -14.75
C ASP A 269 0.40 -24.79 -14.55
N PRO A 270 0.07 -24.00 -15.60
CA PRO A 270 0.11 -22.54 -15.52
C PRO A 270 -0.80 -21.97 -14.43
N LYS A 271 -1.85 -22.69 -14.04
CA LYS A 271 -2.75 -22.24 -12.97
C LYS A 271 -2.02 -22.27 -11.63
N GLN A 272 -1.39 -23.39 -11.28
CA GLN A 272 -0.61 -23.51 -10.06
C GLN A 272 0.54 -22.49 -10.01
N PHE A 273 1.22 -22.27 -11.12
CA PHE A 273 2.27 -21.25 -11.21
C PHE A 273 1.74 -19.86 -10.86
N TRP A 274 0.66 -19.42 -11.52
CA TRP A 274 0.11 -18.08 -11.32
C TRP A 274 -0.49 -17.91 -9.92
N ASP A 275 -1.19 -18.92 -9.39
CA ASP A 275 -1.69 -18.91 -8.00
C ASP A 275 -0.52 -18.73 -7.01
N SER A 276 0.59 -19.46 -7.21
CA SER A 276 1.79 -19.34 -6.38
C SER A 276 2.47 -17.98 -6.53
N TYR A 277 2.41 -17.38 -7.72
CA TYR A 277 2.97 -16.07 -8.00
C TYR A 277 2.14 -14.95 -7.33
N TYR A 278 0.81 -15.07 -7.31
CA TYR A 278 -0.06 -14.18 -6.52
C TYR A 278 0.25 -14.28 -5.02
N ASP A 279 0.38 -15.51 -4.52
CA ASP A 279 0.72 -15.78 -3.12
C ASP A 279 2.06 -15.17 -2.71
N LEU A 280 3.06 -15.19 -3.60
CA LEU A 280 4.36 -14.54 -3.36
C LEU A 280 4.18 -13.05 -3.05
N PHE A 281 3.47 -12.30 -3.91
CA PHE A 281 3.19 -10.88 -3.67
C PHE A 281 2.38 -10.65 -2.39
N ALA A 282 1.37 -11.49 -2.16
CA ALA A 282 0.51 -11.38 -0.98
C ALA A 282 1.29 -11.55 0.33
N VAL A 283 2.25 -12.48 0.38
CA VAL A 283 3.13 -12.70 1.53
C VAL A 283 4.18 -11.59 1.66
N THR A 284 4.87 -11.24 0.56
CA THR A 284 5.93 -10.23 0.55
C THR A 284 5.40 -8.84 0.95
N LEU A 285 4.18 -8.50 0.55
CA LEU A 285 3.57 -7.19 0.80
C LEU A 285 2.63 -7.19 2.01
N ASN A 286 2.45 -8.31 2.71
CA ASN A 286 1.51 -8.47 3.82
C ASN A 286 1.64 -7.39 4.92
N GLU A 287 2.87 -6.96 5.22
CA GLU A 287 3.11 -5.92 6.23
C GLU A 287 2.75 -4.50 5.77
N ILE A 288 2.56 -4.31 4.46
CA ILE A 288 2.33 -3.01 3.82
C ILE A 288 0.87 -2.87 3.40
N ILE A 289 0.24 -3.96 2.94
CA ILE A 289 -1.16 -3.94 2.49
C ILE A 289 -2.13 -4.20 3.65
N PRO A 290 -3.27 -3.48 3.71
CA PRO A 290 -4.27 -3.71 4.75
C PRO A 290 -5.10 -4.99 4.55
N TYR A 291 -5.18 -5.49 3.32
CA TYR A 291 -5.90 -6.68 2.92
C TYR A 291 -5.35 -7.21 1.59
N GLN A 292 -5.46 -8.53 1.39
CA GLN A 292 -5.00 -9.23 0.19
C GLN A 292 -6.10 -9.19 -0.87
N THR A 293 -6.29 -8.02 -1.49
CA THR A 293 -7.12 -7.89 -2.71
C THR A 293 -6.22 -7.58 -3.89
N ASN A 294 -6.66 -7.93 -5.10
CA ASN A 294 -5.93 -7.57 -6.30
C ASN A 294 -5.61 -6.07 -6.40
N GLU A 295 -6.58 -5.18 -6.12
CA GLU A 295 -6.38 -3.73 -6.17
C GLU A 295 -5.35 -3.26 -5.15
N ALA A 296 -5.35 -3.80 -3.93
CA ALA A 296 -4.38 -3.44 -2.90
C ALA A 296 -2.96 -3.88 -3.29
N VAL A 297 -2.80 -5.09 -3.84
CA VAL A 297 -1.50 -5.61 -4.29
C VAL A 297 -0.97 -4.78 -5.46
N VAL A 298 -1.79 -4.56 -6.48
CA VAL A 298 -1.40 -3.74 -7.65
C VAL A 298 -1.06 -2.30 -7.23
N THR A 299 -1.85 -1.71 -6.32
CA THR A 299 -1.57 -0.37 -5.78
C THR A 299 -0.25 -0.36 -5.01
N ALA A 300 0.03 -1.38 -4.19
CA ALA A 300 1.26 -1.47 -3.43
C ALA A 300 2.49 -1.56 -4.34
N ILE A 301 2.44 -2.39 -5.38
CA ILE A 301 3.51 -2.49 -6.39
C ILE A 301 3.80 -1.12 -7.03
N ASP A 302 2.77 -0.37 -7.41
CA ASP A 302 2.92 0.95 -8.05
C ASP A 302 3.47 2.02 -7.07
N MET A 303 3.14 1.90 -5.79
CA MET A 303 3.52 2.84 -4.74
C MET A 303 4.93 2.65 -4.19
N ILE A 304 5.56 1.50 -4.39
CA ILE A 304 6.96 1.32 -4.00
C ILE A 304 7.81 2.25 -4.88
N ASN A 305 8.60 3.11 -4.24
CA ASN A 305 9.40 4.13 -4.92
C ASN A 305 10.90 3.94 -4.64
N PRO A 306 11.77 4.42 -5.55
CA PRO A 306 13.21 4.33 -5.34
C PRO A 306 13.62 5.18 -4.14
N ASN A 307 14.54 4.63 -3.34
CA ASN A 307 15.18 5.36 -2.24
C ASN A 307 16.45 6.11 -2.73
N GLU A 308 17.11 6.76 -1.79
CA GLU A 308 18.30 7.59 -1.95
C GLU A 308 19.47 6.82 -2.60
N GLY A 309 19.61 5.52 -2.34
CA GLY A 309 20.62 4.69 -3.00
C GLY A 309 20.39 4.58 -4.50
N HIS A 310 19.15 4.38 -4.95
CA HIS A 310 18.82 4.34 -6.37
C HIS A 310 18.98 5.73 -7.01
N GLN A 311 18.50 6.76 -6.32
CA GLN A 311 18.60 8.14 -6.79
C GLN A 311 20.06 8.58 -6.93
N PHE A 312 20.93 8.17 -6.02
CA PHE A 312 22.36 8.46 -6.09
C PHE A 312 22.99 7.94 -7.39
N PHE A 313 22.74 6.68 -7.74
CA PHE A 313 23.28 6.11 -8.98
C PHE A 313 22.68 6.75 -10.24
N ALA A 314 21.39 7.12 -10.21
CA ALA A 314 20.78 7.87 -11.31
C ALA A 314 21.41 9.28 -11.46
N LYS A 315 21.61 10.01 -10.37
CA LYS A 315 22.26 11.33 -10.38
C LYS A 315 23.72 11.28 -10.81
N LEU A 316 24.43 10.19 -10.50
CA LEU A 316 25.79 9.99 -11.00
C LEU A 316 25.85 10.03 -12.54
N GLU A 317 24.88 9.46 -13.25
CA GLU A 317 24.78 9.58 -14.71
C GLU A 317 24.60 11.04 -15.16
N GLU A 318 23.82 11.84 -14.41
CA GLU A 318 23.58 13.25 -14.71
C GLU A 318 24.85 14.12 -14.59
N THR A 319 25.85 13.68 -13.82
CA THR A 319 27.17 14.34 -13.74
C THR A 319 28.05 14.13 -14.98
N GLY A 320 27.57 13.38 -15.98
CA GLY A 320 28.30 13.07 -17.22
C GLY A 320 29.15 11.81 -17.15
N LYS A 321 29.06 11.04 -16.05
CA LYS A 321 29.73 9.75 -15.90
C LYS A 321 28.96 8.65 -16.64
N ASN A 322 29.68 7.65 -17.13
CA ASN A 322 29.08 6.45 -17.71
C ASN A 322 28.83 5.43 -16.60
N VAL A 323 27.59 5.33 -16.14
CA VAL A 323 27.20 4.37 -15.10
C VAL A 323 26.48 3.20 -15.77
N THR A 324 26.91 1.97 -15.45
CA THR A 324 26.20 0.75 -15.84
C THR A 324 25.73 0.05 -14.57
N ILE A 325 24.43 -0.13 -14.40
CA ILE A 325 23.88 -0.84 -13.24
C ILE A 325 23.59 -2.28 -13.63
N LEU A 326 24.25 -3.22 -13.00
CA LEU A 326 23.97 -4.65 -13.11
C LEU A 326 23.22 -5.10 -11.86
N THR A 327 21.97 -5.52 -12.00
CA THR A 327 21.11 -5.81 -10.85
C THR A 327 20.56 -7.24 -10.84
N GLN A 328 20.56 -7.85 -9.65
CA GLN A 328 19.81 -9.08 -9.37
C GLN A 328 18.34 -8.80 -9.04
N ASN A 329 17.97 -7.53 -8.82
CA ASN A 329 16.62 -7.16 -8.45
C ASN A 329 15.73 -7.14 -9.69
N VAL A 330 14.48 -7.53 -9.49
CA VAL A 330 13.46 -7.51 -10.53
C VAL A 330 12.44 -6.39 -10.33
N ASP A 331 12.67 -5.50 -9.36
CA ASP A 331 11.71 -4.47 -8.92
C ASP A 331 11.58 -3.26 -9.86
N GLY A 332 12.56 -3.05 -10.75
CA GLY A 332 12.58 -1.93 -11.69
C GLY A 332 12.84 -0.56 -11.03
N LEU A 333 13.35 -0.52 -9.79
CA LEU A 333 13.51 0.74 -9.05
C LEU A 333 14.65 1.62 -9.57
N HIS A 334 15.69 1.04 -10.17
CA HIS A 334 16.77 1.80 -10.82
C HIS A 334 16.24 2.62 -12.00
N GLN A 335 15.46 1.99 -12.87
CA GLN A 335 14.82 2.66 -14.01
C GLN A 335 13.81 3.71 -13.53
N LYS A 336 13.05 3.39 -12.48
CA LYS A 336 12.12 4.34 -11.86
C LYS A 336 12.85 5.53 -11.20
N ALA A 337 14.10 5.36 -10.77
CA ALA A 337 14.94 6.45 -10.25
C ALA A 337 15.54 7.33 -11.35
N GLY A 338 15.59 6.84 -12.60
CA GLY A 338 16.09 7.57 -13.76
C GLY A 338 17.36 6.99 -14.39
N SER A 339 17.91 5.89 -13.84
CA SER A 339 19.07 5.21 -14.43
C SER A 339 18.74 4.67 -15.81
N ARG A 340 19.64 4.90 -16.78
CA ARG A 340 19.37 4.61 -18.20
C ARG A 340 19.99 3.30 -18.65
N ASN A 341 21.15 2.94 -18.12
CA ASN A 341 21.87 1.74 -18.51
C ASN A 341 21.77 0.67 -17.40
N VAL A 342 20.62 0.00 -17.33
CA VAL A 342 20.32 -1.03 -16.34
C VAL A 342 20.27 -2.40 -17.02
N LEU A 343 21.09 -3.32 -16.53
CA LEU A 343 21.22 -4.70 -16.95
C LEU A 343 20.59 -5.60 -15.86
N GLU A 344 19.36 -6.03 -16.09
CA GLU A 344 18.57 -6.85 -15.15
C GLU A 344 18.85 -8.34 -15.37
N ILE A 345 19.68 -8.93 -14.52
CA ILE A 345 20.16 -10.31 -14.70
C ILE A 345 19.06 -11.34 -14.40
N HIS A 346 18.16 -11.01 -13.48
CA HIS A 346 17.00 -11.84 -13.15
C HIS A 346 15.71 -11.38 -13.83
N GLY A 347 15.81 -10.49 -14.82
CA GLY A 347 14.65 -9.92 -15.50
C GLY A 347 13.90 -8.87 -14.68
N ASN A 348 12.62 -8.69 -14.97
CA ASN A 348 11.82 -7.57 -14.50
C ASN A 348 10.38 -7.98 -14.16
N VAL A 349 9.94 -7.67 -12.94
CA VAL A 349 8.62 -8.03 -12.40
C VAL A 349 7.50 -7.17 -12.97
N THR A 350 7.81 -6.00 -13.53
CA THR A 350 6.81 -5.04 -14.01
C THR A 350 6.18 -5.44 -15.34
N THR A 351 6.68 -6.50 -16.01
CA THR A 351 6.20 -6.94 -17.32
C THR A 351 6.01 -8.45 -17.42
N CYS A 352 5.17 -8.84 -18.38
CA CYS A 352 4.96 -10.24 -18.78
C CYS A 352 5.02 -10.32 -20.30
N SER A 353 5.56 -11.41 -20.84
CA SER A 353 5.65 -11.63 -22.28
C SER A 353 4.98 -12.93 -22.70
N CYS A 354 4.40 -12.92 -23.90
CA CYS A 354 3.91 -14.11 -24.56
C CYS A 354 5.08 -14.86 -25.20
N LEU A 355 5.29 -16.12 -24.82
CA LEU A 355 6.37 -16.94 -25.40
C LEU A 355 6.14 -17.28 -26.88
N GLU A 356 4.88 -17.28 -27.33
CA GLU A 356 4.55 -17.59 -28.73
C GLU A 356 4.76 -16.40 -29.68
N CYS A 357 4.14 -15.24 -29.40
CA CYS A 357 4.15 -14.10 -30.32
C CYS A 357 5.09 -12.96 -29.90
N GLY A 358 5.76 -13.07 -28.74
CA GLY A 358 6.73 -12.09 -28.24
C GLY A 358 6.15 -10.79 -27.69
N ARG A 359 4.82 -10.60 -27.69
CA ARG A 359 4.21 -9.38 -27.15
C ARG A 359 4.42 -9.25 -25.65
N THR A 360 4.69 -8.02 -25.21
CA THR A 360 4.92 -7.67 -23.80
C THR A 360 3.79 -6.82 -23.25
N TYR A 361 3.37 -7.12 -22.03
CA TYR A 361 2.31 -6.47 -21.28
C TYR A 361 2.86 -5.98 -19.93
N ARG A 362 2.28 -4.92 -19.36
CA ARG A 362 2.62 -4.54 -17.98
C ARG A 362 1.93 -5.48 -17.02
N LEU A 363 2.64 -5.95 -15.99
CA LEU A 363 2.09 -6.85 -14.98
C LEU A 363 0.80 -6.27 -14.39
N LYS A 364 0.82 -5.00 -13.98
CA LYS A 364 -0.36 -4.32 -13.37
C LYS A 364 -1.63 -4.32 -14.22
N GLU A 365 -1.52 -4.49 -15.54
CA GLU A 365 -2.66 -4.48 -16.47
C GLU A 365 -3.29 -5.86 -16.62
N VAL A 366 -2.52 -6.92 -16.33
CA VAL A 366 -2.94 -8.32 -16.54
C VAL A 366 -2.99 -9.13 -15.23
N PHE A 367 -2.43 -8.60 -14.15
CA PHE A 367 -2.37 -9.23 -12.85
C PHE A 367 -3.73 -9.15 -12.15
N LYS A 368 -4.39 -10.31 -12.05
CA LYS A 368 -5.69 -10.46 -11.41
C LYS A 368 -5.81 -11.80 -10.70
N VAL A 369 -5.92 -11.75 -9.37
CA VAL A 369 -6.09 -12.91 -8.48
C VAL A 369 -7.17 -13.85 -9.02
N GLY A 370 -6.87 -15.16 -8.99
CA GLY A 370 -7.78 -16.21 -9.47
C GLY A 370 -7.92 -16.31 -10.99
N SER A 371 -7.12 -15.55 -11.76
CA SER A 371 -7.10 -15.62 -13.22
C SER A 371 -5.70 -15.88 -13.76
N ILE A 372 -5.65 -16.58 -14.91
CA ILE A 372 -4.43 -16.85 -15.66
C ILE A 372 -4.31 -15.77 -16.75
N PRO A 373 -3.31 -14.88 -16.69
CA PRO A 373 -3.07 -13.86 -17.71
C PRO A 373 -2.84 -14.48 -19.09
N ARG A 374 -3.57 -13.99 -20.09
CA ARG A 374 -3.48 -14.47 -21.48
C ARG A 374 -3.19 -13.33 -22.44
N CYS A 375 -2.37 -13.63 -23.42
CA CYS A 375 -2.13 -12.77 -24.57
C CYS A 375 -3.38 -12.72 -25.45
N GLU A 376 -3.50 -11.68 -26.29
CA GLU A 376 -4.51 -11.62 -27.35
C GLU A 376 -4.46 -12.82 -28.31
N CYS A 377 -3.31 -13.48 -28.45
CA CYS A 377 -3.20 -14.72 -29.24
C CYS A 377 -3.71 -15.98 -28.50
N GLY A 378 -4.24 -15.86 -27.29
CA GLY A 378 -4.80 -16.95 -26.49
C GLY A 378 -3.81 -17.69 -25.59
N HIS A 379 -2.51 -17.55 -25.83
CA HIS A 379 -1.45 -18.19 -25.04
C HIS A 379 -1.27 -17.52 -23.67
N VAL A 380 -0.83 -18.30 -22.68
CA VAL A 380 -0.57 -17.81 -21.32
C VAL A 380 0.64 -16.88 -21.33
N LEU A 381 0.52 -15.74 -20.65
CA LEU A 381 1.64 -14.83 -20.45
C LEU A 381 2.58 -15.39 -19.39
N ARG A 382 3.88 -15.21 -19.60
CA ARG A 382 4.92 -15.53 -18.62
C ARG A 382 5.42 -14.24 -17.98
N PRO A 383 5.55 -14.14 -16.65
CA PRO A 383 6.28 -13.03 -16.04
C PRO A 383 7.71 -12.97 -16.57
N ASN A 384 8.24 -11.78 -16.78
CA ASN A 384 9.60 -11.58 -17.29
C ASN A 384 10.66 -11.68 -16.18
N VAL A 385 10.48 -12.61 -15.25
CA VAL A 385 11.37 -12.88 -14.13
C VAL A 385 12.09 -14.22 -14.37
N VAL A 386 13.34 -14.30 -13.94
CA VAL A 386 14.15 -15.52 -13.89
C VAL A 386 13.81 -16.27 -12.61
N PHE A 387 13.38 -17.52 -12.77
CA PHE A 387 13.10 -18.47 -11.71
C PHE A 387 14.18 -19.56 -11.67
N PHE A 388 14.14 -20.42 -10.65
CA PHE A 388 15.05 -21.56 -10.56
C PHE A 388 14.94 -22.45 -11.81
N GLY A 389 16.08 -22.70 -12.44
CA GLY A 389 16.19 -23.48 -13.67
C GLY A 389 16.27 -22.64 -14.95
N ASP A 390 15.92 -21.35 -14.91
CA ASP A 390 16.11 -20.46 -16.07
C ASP A 390 17.58 -20.03 -16.20
N ALA A 391 17.98 -19.70 -17.43
CA ALA A 391 19.24 -19.00 -17.67
C ALA A 391 19.15 -17.53 -17.25
N VAL A 392 20.21 -17.02 -16.62
CA VAL A 392 20.34 -15.59 -16.32
C VAL A 392 20.46 -14.76 -17.60
N GLN A 393 20.00 -13.53 -17.55
CA GLN A 393 19.99 -12.63 -18.71
C GLN A 393 21.16 -11.65 -18.67
N GLN A 394 21.63 -11.22 -19.84
CA GLN A 394 22.59 -10.12 -20.00
C GLN A 394 23.91 -10.27 -19.21
N PHE A 395 24.26 -11.49 -18.80
CA PHE A 395 25.45 -11.74 -17.98
C PHE A 395 26.74 -11.36 -18.70
N ASP A 396 26.88 -11.77 -19.98
CA ASP A 396 28.04 -11.43 -20.82
C ASP A 396 28.25 -9.91 -20.96
N ARG A 397 27.15 -9.15 -21.10
CA ARG A 397 27.19 -7.67 -21.11
C ARG A 397 27.61 -7.10 -19.76
N GLY A 398 27.24 -7.77 -18.68
CA GLY A 398 27.70 -7.46 -17.33
C GLY A 398 29.20 -7.66 -17.17
N GLU A 399 29.74 -8.78 -17.64
CA GLU A 399 31.19 -9.04 -17.64
C GLU A 399 31.95 -8.00 -18.47
N GLU A 400 31.46 -7.67 -19.67
CA GLU A 400 32.03 -6.61 -20.50
C GLU A 400 32.00 -5.25 -19.79
N ALA A 401 30.91 -4.92 -19.10
CA ALA A 401 30.81 -3.69 -18.32
C ALA A 401 31.87 -3.65 -17.22
N ILE A 402 32.05 -4.75 -16.47
CA ILE A 402 33.08 -4.86 -15.42
C ILE A 402 34.47 -4.56 -16.00
N VAL A 403 34.90 -5.28 -17.03
CA VAL A 403 36.26 -5.16 -17.60
C VAL A 403 36.55 -3.75 -18.15
N ASN A 404 35.51 -3.03 -18.58
CA ASN A 404 35.65 -1.68 -19.12
C ASN A 404 35.48 -0.55 -18.07
N SER A 405 35.39 -0.88 -16.77
CA SER A 405 35.16 0.08 -15.69
C SER A 405 36.45 0.68 -15.14
N ASP A 406 36.36 1.90 -14.62
CA ASP A 406 37.40 2.49 -13.78
C ASP A 406 37.17 2.19 -12.28
N LEU A 407 35.91 1.86 -11.92
CA LEU A 407 35.48 1.61 -10.55
C LEU A 407 34.26 0.67 -10.53
N ILE A 408 34.28 -0.30 -9.62
CA ILE A 408 33.13 -1.16 -9.33
C ILE A 408 32.53 -0.77 -7.98
N ILE A 409 31.20 -0.68 -7.90
CA ILE A 409 30.47 -0.48 -6.64
C ILE A 409 29.52 -1.65 -6.43
N VAL A 410 29.76 -2.47 -5.41
CA VAL A 410 28.86 -3.52 -4.94
C VAL A 410 27.96 -2.93 -3.86
N ALA A 411 26.65 -2.87 -4.10
CA ALA A 411 25.71 -2.27 -3.16
C ALA A 411 24.54 -3.22 -2.82
N GLY A 412 24.36 -3.51 -1.52
CA GLY A 412 23.18 -4.21 -1.03
C GLY A 412 23.05 -5.64 -1.54
N THR A 413 24.16 -6.35 -1.65
CA THR A 413 24.20 -7.77 -1.99
C THR A 413 25.24 -8.47 -1.16
N SER A 414 24.92 -9.66 -0.70
CA SER A 414 25.81 -10.55 0.05
C SER A 414 26.65 -11.46 -0.86
N LEU A 415 26.47 -11.37 -2.19
CA LEU A 415 27.29 -12.09 -3.18
C LEU A 415 27.43 -13.61 -2.95
N GLN A 416 26.38 -14.32 -2.54
CA GLN A 416 26.48 -15.79 -2.41
C GLN A 416 25.82 -16.58 -3.55
N VAL A 417 25.13 -15.89 -4.48
CA VAL A 417 24.43 -16.55 -5.59
C VAL A 417 25.29 -16.49 -6.85
N SER A 418 25.58 -17.66 -7.40
CA SER A 418 26.26 -17.82 -8.69
C SER A 418 25.28 -17.62 -9.85
N PRO A 419 25.71 -17.06 -10.99
CA PRO A 419 27.07 -16.61 -11.32
C PRO A 419 27.42 -15.18 -10.85
N PHE A 420 26.46 -14.43 -10.30
CA PHE A 420 26.66 -13.02 -9.94
C PHE A 420 27.82 -12.78 -8.95
N ASN A 421 28.06 -13.72 -8.03
CA ASN A 421 29.16 -13.66 -7.08
C ASN A 421 30.57 -13.75 -7.68
N GLN A 422 30.69 -14.09 -8.97
CA GLN A 422 31.97 -14.18 -9.66
C GLN A 422 32.45 -12.82 -10.18
N LEU A 423 31.54 -11.86 -10.35
CA LEU A 423 31.83 -10.57 -10.98
C LEU A 423 32.86 -9.70 -10.22
N PRO A 424 32.85 -9.62 -8.87
CA PRO A 424 33.92 -8.91 -8.16
C PRO A 424 35.30 -9.53 -8.37
N ARG A 425 35.38 -10.86 -8.52
CA ARG A 425 36.65 -11.55 -8.80
C ARG A 425 37.19 -11.23 -10.18
N LEU A 426 36.29 -11.05 -11.15
CA LEU A 426 36.66 -10.57 -12.49
C LEU A 426 37.25 -9.15 -12.43
N ALA A 427 36.71 -8.27 -11.58
CA ALA A 427 37.26 -6.93 -11.38
C ALA A 427 38.68 -6.98 -10.76
N ALA A 428 38.86 -7.79 -9.72
CA ALA A 428 40.16 -7.99 -9.08
C ALA A 428 41.22 -8.55 -10.05
N ALA A 429 40.84 -9.47 -10.94
CA ALA A 429 41.73 -10.02 -11.96
C ALA A 429 42.18 -8.99 -13.03
N ASN A 430 41.51 -7.83 -13.10
CA ASN A 430 41.83 -6.74 -14.03
C ASN A 430 42.35 -5.48 -13.30
N ASP A 431 42.74 -5.60 -12.02
CA ASP A 431 43.23 -4.49 -11.19
C ASP A 431 42.24 -3.30 -11.09
N ILE A 432 40.93 -3.58 -11.15
CA ILE A 432 39.88 -2.56 -11.06
C ILE A 432 39.45 -2.44 -9.59
N PRO A 433 39.49 -1.23 -8.98
CA PRO A 433 39.12 -1.06 -7.58
C PRO A 433 37.63 -1.34 -7.35
N VAL A 434 37.33 -2.02 -6.24
CA VAL A 434 35.98 -2.42 -5.84
C VAL A 434 35.60 -1.79 -4.49
N VAL A 435 34.49 -1.05 -4.50
CA VAL A 435 33.84 -0.51 -3.30
C VAL A 435 32.68 -1.43 -2.92
N TYR A 436 32.63 -1.86 -1.66
CA TYR A 436 31.53 -2.63 -1.12
C TYR A 436 30.72 -1.79 -0.13
N ILE A 437 29.42 -1.67 -0.37
CA ILE A 437 28.46 -0.90 0.44
C ILE A 437 27.33 -1.83 0.88
N ASN A 438 27.29 -2.21 2.15
CA ASN A 438 26.23 -3.06 2.66
C ASN A 438 26.03 -2.90 4.17
N GLY A 439 24.89 -3.35 4.71
CA GLY A 439 24.62 -3.31 6.15
C GLY A 439 25.49 -4.29 6.96
N GLU A 440 25.90 -5.38 6.31
CA GLU A 440 26.74 -6.44 6.88
C GLU A 440 28.14 -6.39 6.28
N ALA A 441 29.14 -6.78 7.07
CA ALA A 441 30.51 -6.93 6.58
C ALA A 441 30.58 -8.01 5.49
N PRO A 442 31.44 -7.84 4.48
CA PRO A 442 31.64 -8.86 3.46
C PRO A 442 32.38 -10.09 4.01
N ASP A 443 32.13 -11.26 3.42
CA ASP A 443 32.93 -12.48 3.65
C ASP A 443 34.28 -12.43 2.88
N ASP A 444 34.31 -11.74 1.74
CA ASP A 444 35.48 -11.55 0.89
C ASP A 444 36.19 -10.20 1.16
N GLU A 445 37.46 -10.07 0.77
CA GLU A 445 38.20 -8.81 0.85
C GLU A 445 37.87 -7.87 -0.32
N PHE A 446 37.72 -6.58 -0.03
CA PHE A 446 37.45 -5.51 -0.99
C PHE A 446 38.39 -4.32 -0.75
N ASP A 447 38.68 -3.53 -1.78
CA ASP A 447 39.55 -2.35 -1.66
C ASP A 447 39.00 -1.30 -0.70
N TYR A 448 37.67 -1.12 -0.72
CA TYR A 448 36.96 -0.19 0.16
C TYR A 448 35.68 -0.83 0.69
N VAL A 449 35.43 -0.70 1.99
CA VAL A 449 34.24 -1.24 2.66
C VAL A 449 33.53 -0.12 3.41
N LEU A 450 32.28 0.15 3.02
CA LEU A 450 31.37 1.06 3.73
C LEU A 450 30.23 0.25 4.33
N GLN A 451 30.33 -0.03 5.63
CA GLN A 451 29.30 -0.78 6.35
C GLN A 451 28.23 0.17 6.91
N GLY A 452 26.97 -0.04 6.55
CA GLY A 452 25.85 0.71 7.10
C GLY A 452 24.64 0.78 6.18
N ASN A 453 23.72 1.68 6.52
CA ASN A 453 22.51 1.91 5.72
C ASN A 453 22.88 2.52 4.36
N ILE A 454 22.55 1.84 3.28
CA ILE A 454 22.93 2.23 1.91
C ILE A 454 22.35 3.61 1.54
N SER A 455 21.09 3.89 1.88
CA SER A 455 20.47 5.19 1.61
C SER A 455 21.22 6.33 2.32
N GLU A 456 21.62 6.13 3.57
CA GLU A 456 22.38 7.14 4.32
C GLU A 456 23.79 7.33 3.75
N ILE A 457 24.50 6.23 3.46
CA ILE A 457 25.84 6.27 2.87
C ILE A 457 25.80 7.01 1.53
N CYS A 458 24.89 6.62 0.64
CA CYS A 458 24.71 7.28 -0.66
C CYS A 458 24.35 8.77 -0.50
N GLY A 459 23.49 9.12 0.46
CA GLY A 459 23.15 10.51 0.75
C GLY A 459 24.34 11.35 1.23
N ILE A 460 25.27 10.76 1.98
CA ILE A 460 26.51 11.44 2.41
C ILE A 460 27.52 11.54 1.26
N LEU A 461 27.67 10.48 0.46
CA LEU A 461 28.53 10.48 -0.73
C LEU A 461 28.07 11.52 -1.75
N GLU A 462 26.75 11.72 -1.91
CA GLU A 462 26.18 12.75 -2.78
C GLU A 462 26.61 14.16 -2.35
N GLN A 463 26.67 14.43 -1.04
CA GLN A 463 27.07 15.75 -0.50
C GLN A 463 28.59 16.02 -0.64
N LYS A 464 29.38 15.00 -0.94
CA LYS A 464 30.85 15.06 -1.05
C LYS A 464 31.34 15.11 -2.50
N GLN A 465 30.43 15.04 -3.49
CA GLN A 465 30.72 15.27 -4.90
C GLN A 465 30.70 16.76 -5.22
#